data_AF-A0A256Z0I5-F1
#
_entry.id   AF-A0A256Z0I5-F1
#
_cell.length_a   1.000
_cell.length_b   1.000
_cell.length_c   1.000
_cell.angle_alpha   90.00
_cell.angle_beta   90.00
_cell.angle_gamma   90.00
#
_symmetry.space_group_name_H-M   'P 1'
#
loop_
_entity.id
_entity.type
_entity.pdbx_description
1 polymer ?
#
loop_
_entity_poly.entity_id
_entity_poly.type
_entity_poly.pdbx_seq_one_letter_code
_entity_poly.pdbx_strand_id
1 'polypeptide(L)' 'MRHTVRIPSNLKRATCRSCMAPLIPDRTSRVRLRKGMQVITCLECGHVSRYRIRGDDEDGPE' A
#
# COMPACT_ATOMS: atom_id res chain seq x y z
N MET A 1 -20.62 11.19 -9.46
CA MET A 1 -21.04 9.84 -9.01
C MET A 1 -19.96 9.26 -8.12
N ARG A 2 -20.23 9.14 -6.82
CA ARG A 2 -19.29 8.60 -5.81
C ARG A 2 -19.82 7.25 -5.40
N HIS A 3 -19.18 6.17 -5.84
CA HIS A 3 -19.53 4.83 -5.39
C HIS A 3 -18.88 4.63 -4.00
N THR A 4 -19.69 4.41 -2.96
CA THR A 4 -19.25 4.15 -1.59
C THR A 4 -18.73 2.72 -1.43
N VAL A 5 -17.89 2.28 -2.38
CA VAL A 5 -17.31 0.94 -2.40
C VAL A 5 -15.95 0.99 -1.72
N ARG A 6 -15.67 -0.02 -0.89
CA ARG A 6 -14.39 -0.13 -0.19
C ARG A 6 -13.31 -0.52 -1.20
N ILE A 7 -12.23 0.26 -1.26
CA ILE A 7 -11.08 -0.09 -2.09
C ILE A 7 -10.46 -1.37 -1.51
N PRO A 8 -10.24 -2.42 -2.33
CA PRO A 8 -9.61 -3.65 -1.87
C PRO A 8 -8.23 -3.36 -1.27
N SER A 9 -7.84 -4.15 -0.30
CA SER A 9 -6.64 -3.93 0.51
C SER A 9 -5.36 -3.82 -0.36
N ASN A 10 -5.29 -4.62 -1.42
CA ASN A 10 -4.20 -4.63 -2.40
C ASN A 10 -4.01 -3.30 -3.12
N LEU A 11 -5.08 -2.74 -3.69
CA LEU A 11 -5.01 -1.44 -4.37
C LEU A 11 -4.66 -0.32 -3.40
N LYS A 12 -5.21 -0.37 -2.18
CA LYS A 12 -4.95 0.63 -1.15
C LYS A 12 -3.48 0.63 -0.68
N ARG A 13 -2.79 -0.52 -0.75
CA ARG A 13 -1.35 -0.66 -0.45
C ARG A 13 -0.47 -0.21 -1.63
N ALA A 14 -0.98 -0.29 -2.85
CA ALA A 14 -0.27 0.07 -4.08
C ALA A 14 -0.30 1.57 -4.40
N THR A 15 -1.02 2.40 -3.64
CA THR A 15 -1.15 3.84 -3.90
C THR A 15 -0.82 4.66 -2.66
N CYS A 16 -0.06 5.74 -2.82
CA CYS A 16 0.28 6.63 -1.73
C CYS A 16 -0.95 7.40 -1.25
N ARG A 17 -1.23 7.41 0.06
CA ARG A 17 -2.36 8.15 0.64
C ARG A 17 -2.21 9.67 0.60
N SER A 18 -0.98 10.17 0.45
CA SER A 18 -0.70 11.61 0.48
C SER A 18 -0.76 12.22 -0.93
N CYS A 19 0.07 11.74 -1.85
CA CYS A 19 0.16 12.27 -3.20
C CYS A 19 -0.62 11.48 -4.26
N MET A 20 -1.28 10.38 -3.88
CA MET A 20 -2.01 9.48 -4.78
C MET A 20 -1.15 8.86 -5.90
N ALA A 21 0.18 8.98 -5.80
CA ALA A 21 1.11 8.36 -6.72
C ALA A 21 1.09 6.83 -6.61
N PRO A 22 1.26 6.11 -7.73
CA PRO A 22 1.43 4.68 -7.70
C PRO A 22 2.74 4.33 -6.98
N LEU A 23 2.67 3.43 -5.99
CA LEU A 23 3.82 2.92 -5.26
C LEU A 23 4.38 1.71 -6.00
N ILE A 24 5.28 1.99 -6.95
CA ILE A 24 5.98 0.96 -7.72
C ILE A 24 7.31 0.68 -7.00
N PRO A 25 7.59 -0.57 -6.62
CA PRO A 25 8.89 -0.94 -6.05
C PRO A 25 10.03 -0.49 -6.99
N ASP A 26 11.11 0.01 -6.41
CA ASP A 26 12.33 0.51 -7.08
C ASP A 26 12.19 1.78 -7.93
N ARG A 27 10.99 2.17 -8.35
CA ARG A 27 10.78 3.42 -9.12
C ARG A 27 10.34 4.59 -8.24
N THR A 28 9.18 4.45 -7.61
CA THR A 28 8.50 5.54 -6.89
C THR A 28 8.33 5.23 -5.41
N SER A 29 8.70 4.02 -4.99
CA SER A 29 8.61 3.57 -3.61
C SER A 29 9.80 2.72 -3.20
N ARG A 30 10.18 2.82 -1.93
CA ARG A 30 11.21 2.00 -1.29
C ARG A 30 10.53 1.06 -0.29
N VAL A 31 10.62 -0.23 -0.53
CA VAL A 31 10.05 -1.27 0.33
C VAL A 31 11.14 -1.87 1.21
N ARG A 32 10.91 -1.93 2.52
CA ARG A 32 11.80 -2.58 3.50
C ARG A 32 11.03 -3.61 4.31
N LEU A 33 11.60 -4.80 4.44
CA LEU A 33 11.05 -5.86 5.28
C LEU A 33 11.80 -5.88 6.62
N ARG A 34 11.08 -5.75 7.74
CA ARG A 34 11.65 -5.77 9.10
C ARG A 34 10.77 -6.58 10.04
N LYS A 35 11.29 -7.67 10.62
CA LYS A 35 10.63 -8.49 11.66
C LYS A 35 9.12 -8.74 11.40
N GLY A 36 8.76 -9.20 10.19
CA GLY A 36 7.37 -9.47 9.82
C GLY A 36 6.51 -8.23 9.47
N MET A 37 7.14 -7.06 9.30
CA MET A 37 6.51 -5.84 8.83
C MET A 37 7.10 -5.39 7.50
N GLN A 38 6.23 -4.94 6.60
CA GLN A 38 6.57 -4.28 5.36
C GLN A 38 6.44 -2.76 5.55
N VAL A 39 7.55 -2.04 5.39
CA VAL A 39 7.61 -0.59 5.46
C VAL A 39 7.78 -0.07 4.04
N ILE A 40 6.78 0.65 3.54
CA ILE A 40 6.78 1.26 2.21
C ILE A 40 6.98 2.76 2.38
N THR A 41 8.03 3.30 1.78
CA THR A 41 8.31 4.74 1.76
C THR A 41 8.08 5.26 0.34
N CYS A 42 7.21 6.24 0.19
CA CYS A 42 7.04 6.95 -1.08
C CYS A 42 8.26 7.86 -1.30
N LEU A 43 8.89 7.75 -2.46
CA LEU A 43 10.07 8.56 -2.81
C LEU A 43 9.68 9.95 -3.34
N GLU A 44 8.43 10.14 -3.76
CA GLU A 44 7.95 11.43 -4.26
C GLU A 44 7.54 12.39 -3.13
N CYS A 45 6.82 11.91 -2.12
CA CYS A 45 6.32 12.75 -1.01
C CYS A 45 6.91 12.41 0.36
N GLY A 46 7.71 11.35 0.47
CA GLY A 46 8.31 10.91 1.74
C GLY A 46 7.37 10.17 2.70
N HIS A 47 6.10 9.97 2.33
CA HIS A 47 5.12 9.29 3.19
C HIS A 47 5.54 7.84 3.49
N VAL A 48 5.42 7.40 4.75
CA VAL A 48 5.80 6.06 5.20
C VAL A 48 4.56 5.29 5.63
N SER A 49 4.24 4.21 4.92
CA SER A 49 3.20 3.25 5.27
C SER A 49 3.81 1.97 5.83
N ARG A 50 3.16 1.39 6.85
CA ARG A 50 3.64 0.18 7.53
C ARG A 50 2.51 -0.84 7.55
N TYR A 51 2.79 -2.04 7.04
CA TYR A 51 1.86 -3.15 6.98
C TYR A 51 2.47 -4.36 7.70
N ARG A 52 1.64 -5.10 8.43
CA ARG A 52 2.05 -6.41 8.95
C ARG A 52 1.90 -7.43 7.83
N ILE A 53 2.87 -8.34 7.72
CA ILE A 53 2.89 -9.36 6.66
C ILE A 53 1.98 -10.56 7.04
N ARG A 54 1.43 -10.57 8.26
CA ARG A 54 0.58 -11.66 8.76
C ARG A 54 -0.88 -11.46 8.30
N GLY A 55 -1.17 -11.93 7.08
CA GLY A 55 -2.46 -12.45 6.61
C GLY A 55 -3.70 -11.53 6.66
N ASP A 56 -3.74 -10.48 5.83
CA ASP A 56 -5.02 -9.86 5.42
C ASP A 56 -5.38 -10.23 3.97
N ASP A 57 -4.91 -11.40 3.50
CA ASP A 57 -5.15 -11.90 2.15
C ASP A 57 -6.35 -12.87 2.14
N GLU A 58 -7.54 -12.38 2.49
CA GLU A 58 -8.81 -13.04 2.13
C GLU A 58 -9.82 -11.98 1.68
N ASP A 59 -9.45 -11.15 0.70
CA ASP A 59 -10.44 -10.51 -0.18
C ASP A 59 -10.73 -11.51 -1.33
N GLY A 60 -11.29 -12.68 -0.99
CA GLY A 60 -11.77 -13.66 -1.97
C GLY A 60 -13.03 -13.13 -2.69
N PRO A 61 -13.23 -13.46 -3.98
CA PRO A 61 -14.44 -13.05 -4.68
C PRO A 61 -15.61 -13.92 -4.19
N GLU A 62 -16.61 -13.30 -3.55
CA GLU A 62 -18.00 -13.75 -3.68
C GLU A 62 -18.64 -13.03 -4.88
#